data_AF-A0A2G2K010-F1
#
_entry.id   AF-A0A2G2K010-F1
#
_cell.length_a   1.000
_cell.length_b   1.000
_cell.length_c   1.000
_cell.angle_alpha   90.00
_cell.angle_beta   90.00
_cell.angle_gamma   90.00
#
_symmetry.space_group_name_H-M   'P 1'
#
loop_
_entity.id
_entity.type
_entity.pdbx_description
1 polymer ?
#
loop_
_entity_poly.entity_id
_entity_poly.type
_entity_poly.pdbx_seq_one_letter_code
_entity_poly.pdbx_strand_id
1 'polypeptide(L)' 'MYTMWNRIQNLLQPPKHPGNSKPPKELLSNELAAARTAWENEQTIATATRYITLLEVARQIQ' A
#
# COMPACT_ATOMS: atom_id res chain seq x y z
N MET A 1 31.91 -22.15 1.06
CA MET A 1 31.71 -20.70 0.90
C MET A 1 30.27 -20.33 0.51
N TYR A 2 29.59 -21.08 -0.36
CA TYR A 2 28.18 -20.84 -0.76
C TYR A 2 27.15 -20.90 0.39
N THR A 3 27.35 -21.77 1.39
CA THR A 3 26.40 -21.99 2.48
C THR A 3 26.27 -20.79 3.43
N MET A 4 27.39 -20.11 3.72
CA MET A 4 27.41 -18.92 4.58
C MET A 4 26.79 -17.72 3.87
N TRP A 5 27.07 -17.54 2.58
CA TRP A 5 26.47 -16.48 1.77
C TRP A 5 24.94 -16.61 1.68
N ASN A 6 24.43 -17.82 1.44
CA ASN A 6 22.99 -18.08 1.43
C ASN A 6 22.32 -17.80 2.78
N ARG A 7 23.03 -18.06 3.88
CA ARG A 7 22.54 -17.79 5.23
C ARG A 7 22.46 -16.29 5.51
N ILE A 8 23.47 -15.53 5.08
CA ILE A 8 23.47 -14.06 5.16
C ILE A 8 22.31 -13.48 4.33
N GLN A 9 22.11 -13.96 3.11
CA GLN A 9 21.01 -13.53 2.25
C GLN A 9 19.64 -13.79 2.89
N ASN A 10 19.44 -14.94 3.54
CA ASN A 10 18.20 -15.24 4.25
C ASN A 10 17.96 -14.37 5.49
N LEU A 11 19.02 -13.92 6.17
CA LEU A 11 18.91 -13.01 7.32
C LEU A 11 18.64 -11.57 6.90
N LEU A 12 19.12 -11.16 5.72
CA LEU A 12 18.90 -9.84 5.15
C LEU A 12 17.57 -9.73 4.38
N GLN A 13 16.91 -10.86 4.09
CA GLN A 13 15.58 -10.83 3.51
C GLN A 13 14.62 -10.18 4.51
N PRO A 14 13.91 -9.12 4.11
CA PRO A 14 12.91 -8.51 4.98
C PRO A 14 11.89 -9.57 5.39
N PRO A 15 11.48 -9.59 6.67
CA PRO A 15 10.55 -10.59 7.18
C PRO A 15 9.29 -10.60 6.32
N LYS A 16 9.02 -11.75 5.68
CA LYS A 16 7.81 -11.97 4.90
C LYS A 16 6.62 -12.02 5.85
N HIS A 17 6.07 -10.85 6.19
CA HIS A 17 4.84 -10.78 6.94
C HIS A 17 3.71 -11.38 6.07
N PRO A 18 2.88 -12.30 6.57
CA PRO A 18 1.81 -12.93 5.79
C PRO A 18 0.77 -11.93 5.25
N GLY A 19 0.76 -10.69 5.77
CA GLY A 19 -0.02 -9.57 5.24
C GLY A 19 0.59 -8.84 4.03
N ASN A 20 1.82 -9.17 3.62
CA ASN A 20 2.51 -8.57 2.47
C ASN A 20 2.17 -9.28 1.14
N SER A 21 1.14 -10.12 1.14
CA SER A 21 0.72 -11.00 0.04
C SER A 21 -0.16 -10.31 -1.00
N LYS A 22 -0.74 -9.15 -0.67
CA LYS A 22 -1.51 -8.36 -1.63
C LYS A 22 -0.57 -7.38 -2.33
N PRO A 23 -0.52 -7.37 -3.67
CA PRO A 23 0.25 -6.36 -4.38
C PRO A 23 -0.24 -4.97 -3.95
N PRO A 24 0.67 -3.98 -3.76
CA PRO A 24 0.31 -2.63 -3.28
C PRO A 24 -0.86 -1.99 -4.06
N LYS A 25 -1.00 -2.37 -5.33
CA LYS A 25 -2.03 -1.91 -6.24
C LYS A 25 -3.46 -2.32 -5.82
N GLU A 26 -3.64 -3.54 -5.29
CA GLU A 26 -4.96 -4.01 -4.81
C GLU A 26 -5.38 -3.31 -3.52
N LEU A 27 -4.41 -3.03 -2.63
CA LEU A 27 -4.69 -2.30 -1.39
C LEU A 27 -5.09 -0.85 -1.70
N LEU A 28 -4.39 -0.21 -2.63
CA LEU A 28 -4.70 1.16 -3.07
C LEU A 28 -6.07 1.28 -3.73
N SER A 29 -6.45 0.36 -4.61
CA SER A 29 -7.78 0.43 -5.26
C SER A 29 -8.93 0.33 -4.26
N ASN A 30 -8.79 -0.51 -3.23
CA ASN A 30 -9.81 -0.67 -2.19
C ASN A 30 -9.91 0.58 -1.30
N GLU A 31 -8.77 1.13 -0.88
CA GLU A 31 -8.72 2.37 -0.10
C GLU A 31 -9.28 3.58 -0.86
N LEU A 32 -9.00 3.66 -2.17
CA LEU A 32 -9.45 4.76 -3.02
C LEU A 32 -10.97 4.71 -3.24
N ALA A 33 -11.54 3.51 -3.41
CA ALA A 33 -12.99 3.31 -3.45
C ALA A 33 -13.66 3.70 -2.12
N ALA A 34 -13.10 3.27 -0.99
CA ALA A 34 -13.62 3.62 0.34
C ALA A 34 -13.55 5.14 0.61
N ALA A 35 -12.43 5.78 0.25
CA ALA A 35 -12.26 7.22 0.42
C ALA A 35 -13.20 8.03 -0.49
N ARG A 36 -13.48 7.55 -1.71
CA ARG A 36 -14.47 8.15 -2.60
C ARG A 36 -15.87 8.13 -1.98
N THR A 37 -16.30 6.96 -1.50
CA THR A 37 -17.62 6.82 -0.86
C THR A 37 -17.73 7.69 0.39
N ALA A 38 -16.68 7.77 1.20
CA ALA A 38 -16.65 8.66 2.37
C ALA A 38 -16.74 10.15 1.98
N TRP A 39 -16.06 10.56 0.90
CA TRP A 39 -16.18 11.92 0.36
C TRP A 39 -17.60 12.22 -0.13
N GLU A 40 -18.19 11.32 -0.93
CA GLU A 40 -19.54 11.50 -1.48
C GLU A 40 -20.61 11.60 -0.38
N ASN A 41 -20.44 10.86 0.72
CA ASN A 41 -21.38 10.84 1.85
C ASN A 41 -21.21 12.00 2.83
N GLU A 42 -19.98 12.26 3.29
CA GLU A 42 -19.73 13.20 4.40
C GLU A 42 -19.38 14.61 3.92
N GLN A 43 -18.75 14.72 2.74
CA GLN A 43 -18.31 15.97 2.13
C GLN A 43 -17.49 16.89 3.07
N THR A 44 -16.68 16.31 3.95
CA THR A 44 -15.80 17.05 4.85
C THR A 44 -14.43 17.30 4.23
N ILE A 45 -13.72 18.31 4.72
CA ILE A 45 -12.33 18.58 4.30
C ILE A 45 -11.45 17.35 4.52
N ALA A 46 -11.65 16.63 5.64
CA ALA A 46 -10.87 15.43 5.95
C ALA A 46 -11.07 14.30 4.92
N THR A 47 -12.32 14.03 4.51
CA THR A 47 -12.59 12.99 3.49
C THR A 47 -12.13 13.43 2.10
N ALA A 48 -12.23 14.72 1.76
CA ALA A 48 -11.67 15.28 0.54
C ALA A 48 -10.14 15.12 0.48
N THR A 49 -9.44 15.53 1.55
CA THR A 49 -7.98 15.42 1.64
C THR A 49 -7.54 13.97 1.51
N ARG A 50 -8.19 13.04 2.22
CA ARG A 50 -7.88 11.61 2.12
C ARG A 50 -8.02 11.10 0.68
N TYR A 51 -9.12 11.43 0.01
CA TYR A 51 -9.36 11.00 -1.36
C TYR A 51 -8.32 11.56 -2.35
N ILE A 52 -8.00 12.85 -2.23
CA ILE A 52 -6.99 13.52 -3.08
C ILE A 52 -5.60 12.92 -2.85
N THR A 53 -5.20 12.69 -1.60
CA THR A 53 -3.90 12.08 -1.29
C THR A 53 -3.79 10.69 -1.90
N LEU A 54 -4.84 9.87 -1.82
CA LEU A 54 -4.84 8.53 -2.42
C LEU A 54 -4.77 8.57 -3.95
N LEU A 55 -5.43 9.54 -4.60
CA LEU A 55 -5.31 9.77 -6.04
C LEU A 55 -3.89 10.13 -6.47
N GLU A 56 -3.22 11.02 -5.72
CA GLU A 56 -1.84 11.41 -6.03
C GLU A 56 -0.85 10.25 -5.85
N VAL A 57 -1.03 9.44 -4.80
CA VAL A 57 -0.22 8.22 -4.59
C VAL A 57 -0.46 7.21 -5.72
N ALA A 58 -1.71 6.99 -6.13
CA ALA A 58 -2.04 6.09 -7.22
C ALA A 58 -1.38 6.53 -8.54
N ARG A 59 -1.32 7.84 -8.80
CA ARG A 59 -0.67 8.44 -9.98
C ARG A 59 0.85 8.21 -10.00
N GLN A 60 1.50 8.19 -8.83
CA GLN A 60 2.96 8.01 -8.73
C GLN A 60 3.42 6.55 -8.87
N ILE A 61 2.51 5.59 -8.67
CA ILE A 61 2.80 4.15 -8.73
C ILE A 61 2.45 3.54 -10.10
N GLN A 62 1.68 4.27 -10.93
CA GLN A 62 1.45 3.94 -12.33
C GLN A 62 2.70 4.20 -13.18
#